data_AF-A0A7C7P5P6-F1
#
_entry.id   AF-A0A7C7P5P6-F1
#
_cell.length_a   1.000
_cell.length_b   1.000
_cell.length_c   1.000
_cell.angle_alpha   90.00
_cell.angle_beta   90.00
_cell.angle_gamma   90.00
#
_symmetry.space_group_name_H-M   'P 1'
#
loop_
_entity.id
_entity.type
_entity.pdbx_description
1 polymer ?
#
loop_
_entity_poly.entity_id
_entity_poly.type
_entity_poly.pdbx_seq_one_letter_code
_entity_poly.pdbx_strand_id
1 'polypeptide(L)'
;AINREWQCGTVQVDFNLPERLNANYINEKGEKQKPVLIHRAIFGSLERFLGILIEHYNGKFPFWLAPTQVTICTITEKFNPLSF
;
A
#
# COMPACT_ATOMS: atom_id res chain seq x y z
N ALA A 1 -10.13 17.15 7.52
CA ALA A 1 -8.71 16.74 7.43
C ALA A 1 -7.86 18.01 7.43
N ILE A 2 -7.11 18.23 8.52
CA ILE A 2 -6.24 19.39 8.71
C ILE A 2 -5.11 19.31 7.67
N ASN A 3 -4.75 20.46 7.10
CA ASN A 3 -3.86 20.72 5.96
C ASN A 3 -2.40 20.20 6.12
N ARG A 4 -2.21 18.92 6.45
CA ARG A 4 -0.91 18.27 6.67
C ARG A 4 -0.46 17.54 5.42
N GLU A 5 0.79 17.75 5.05
CA GLU A 5 1.46 17.00 4.00
C GLU A 5 1.96 15.65 4.54
N TRP A 6 1.72 14.59 3.76
CA TRP A 6 2.20 13.25 4.08
C TRP A 6 3.12 12.76 2.97
N GLN A 7 4.34 12.43 3.33
CA GLN A 7 5.20 11.65 2.45
C GLN A 7 4.70 10.20 2.44
N CYS A 8 4.09 9.78 1.32
CA CYS A 8 3.61 8.41 1.11
C CYS A 8 4.59 7.64 0.20
N GLY A 9 4.84 8.18 -0.98
CA GLY A 9 5.66 7.51 -1.99
C GLY A 9 7.13 7.92 -1.92
N THR A 10 8.00 7.00 -2.35
CA THR A 10 9.43 7.26 -2.58
C THR A 10 9.87 6.60 -3.89
N VAL A 11 10.74 7.29 -4.63
CA VAL A 11 11.53 6.70 -5.71
C VAL A 11 12.98 7.07 -5.43
N GLN A 12 13.82 6.06 -5.24
CA GLN A 12 15.23 6.24 -4.88
C GLN A 12 16.11 5.53 -5.89
N VAL A 13 17.08 6.24 -6.44
CA VAL A 13 18.06 5.71 -7.38
C VAL A 13 19.32 5.31 -6.61
N ASP A 14 19.75 4.07 -6.75
CA ASP A 14 20.84 3.47 -5.99
C ASP A 14 21.90 2.88 -6.94
N PHE A 15 23.11 3.42 -6.83
CA PHE A 15 24.30 3.01 -7.59
C PHE A 15 25.26 2.13 -6.77
N ASN A 16 25.07 2.01 -5.46
CA ASN A 16 26.03 1.39 -4.54
C ASN A 16 25.64 -0.05 -4.17
N LEU A 17 24.36 -0.31 -3.90
CA LEU A 17 23.90 -1.65 -3.54
C LEU A 17 24.11 -2.71 -4.64
N PRO A 18 23.94 -2.39 -5.95
CA PRO A 18 24.27 -3.34 -7.02
C PRO A 18 25.69 -3.88 -6.94
N GLU A 19 26.66 -3.02 -6.60
CA GLU A 19 28.06 -3.43 -6.43
C GLU A 19 28.24 -4.33 -5.20
N ARG A 20 27.65 -3.95 -4.06
CA ARG A 20 27.74 -4.74 -2.81
C ARG A 20 27.14 -6.14 -2.95
N LEU A 21 26.12 -6.30 -3.79
CA LEU A 21 25.46 -7.58 -4.06
C LEU A 21 26.09 -8.34 -5.24
N ASN A 22 27.14 -7.81 -5.87
CA ASN A 22 27.71 -8.34 -7.11
C ASN A 22 26.67 -8.54 -8.23
N ALA A 23 25.68 -7.66 -8.32
CA ALA A 23 24.67 -7.68 -9.37
C ALA A 23 25.27 -7.22 -10.71
N ASN A 24 25.15 -8.05 -11.74
CA ASN A 24 25.69 -7.78 -13.07
C ASN A 24 24.75 -8.30 -14.16
N TYR A 25 24.76 -7.66 -15.33
CA TYR A 25 24.13 -8.14 -16.55
C TYR A 25 25.12 -8.09 -17.72
N ILE A 26 24.80 -8.74 -18.84
CA ILE A 26 25.58 -8.70 -20.07
C ILE A 26 24.89 -7.74 -21.03
N ASN A 27 25.63 -6.74 -21.52
CA ASN A 27 25.11 -5.78 -22.50
C ASN A 27 25.13 -6.36 -23.93
N GLU A 28 24.62 -5.60 -24.90
CA GLU A 28 24.57 -5.99 -26.31
C GLU A 28 25.95 -6.24 -26.93
N LYS A 29 27.04 -5.77 -26.30
CA LYS A 29 28.43 -5.96 -26.73
C LYS A 29 29.09 -7.18 -26.07
N GLY A 30 28.38 -7.92 -25.21
CA GLY A 30 28.93 -9.07 -24.49
C GLY A 30 29.73 -8.70 -23.22
N GLU A 31 29.71 -7.43 -22.81
CA GLU A 31 30.47 -6.93 -21.65
C GLU A 31 29.63 -7.04 -20.37
N LYS A 32 30.28 -7.34 -19.23
CA LYS A 32 29.65 -7.27 -17.92
C LYS A 32 29.44 -5.82 -17.50
N GLN A 33 28.21 -5.46 -17.18
CA GLN A 33 27.85 -4.15 -16.66
C GLN A 33 27.05 -4.25 -15.35
N LYS A 34 27.23 -3.25 -14.49
CA LYS A 34 26.46 -3.10 -13.25
C LYS A 34 25.11 -2.43 -13.56
N PRO A 35 23.98 -2.95 -13.07
CA PRO A 35 22.69 -2.27 -13.22
C PRO A 35 22.56 -1.10 -12.24
N VAL A 36 21.67 -0.17 -12.55
CA VAL A 36 21.18 0.85 -11.59
C VAL A 36 19.94 0.30 -10.92
N LEU A 37 19.88 0.37 -9.59
CA LEU A 37 18.74 -0.10 -8.82
C LEU A 37 17.79 1.07 -8.51
N ILE A 38 16.49 0.85 -8.69
CA ILE A 38 15.46 1.84 -8.34
C ILE A 38 14.56 1.25 -7.26
N HIS A 39 14.66 1.79 -6.04
CA HIS A 39 13.77 1.43 -4.95
C HIS A 39 12.49 2.27 -5.06
N ARG A 40 11.33 1.62 -5.05
CA ARG A 40 10.03 2.31 -5.12
C ARG A 40 9.05 1.82 -4.07
N ALA A 41 8.37 2.75 -3.43
CA ALA A 41 7.19 2.50 -2.63
C ALA A 41 6.14 3.56 -3.00
N ILE A 42 4.89 3.16 -3.25
CA ILE A 42 3.82 4.12 -3.59
C ILE A 42 3.11 4.57 -2.31
N PHE A 43 2.72 3.61 -1.48
CA PHE A 43 1.99 3.88 -0.23
C PHE A 43 2.91 4.06 0.99
N GLY A 44 4.19 3.72 0.86
CA GLY A 44 5.08 3.58 2.00
C GLY A 44 4.68 2.36 2.83
N SER A 45 4.63 2.50 4.15
CA SER A 45 4.09 1.47 5.05
C SER A 45 2.56 1.46 4.99
N LEU A 46 1.97 0.27 4.96
CA LEU A 46 0.52 0.10 4.90
C LEU A 46 -0.16 0.59 6.19
N GLU A 47 0.50 0.44 7.34
CA GLU A 47 0.02 0.91 8.64
C GLU A 47 -0.10 2.44 8.65
N ARG A 48 0.93 3.13 8.14
CA ARG A 48 0.91 4.59 8.00
C ARG A 48 -0.15 5.02 6.99
N PHE A 49 -0.25 4.33 5.85
CA PHE A 49 -1.24 4.63 4.82
C PHE A 49 -2.67 4.46 5.37
N LEU A 50 -2.94 3.40 6.13
CA LEU A 50 -4.23 3.19 6.78
C LEU A 50 -4.54 4.30 7.80
N GLY A 51 -3.55 4.73 8.60
CA GLY A 51 -3.70 5.88 9.50
C GLY A 51 -4.11 7.16 8.74
N ILE A 52 -3.46 7.44 7.61
CA ILE A 52 -3.82 8.56 6.74
C ILE A 52 -5.25 8.40 6.22
N LEU A 53 -5.66 7.20 5.80
CA LEU A 53 -7.03 6.94 5.31
C LEU A 53 -8.07 7.14 6.43
N ILE A 54 -7.79 6.70 7.66
CA ILE A 54 -8.67 6.91 8.82
C ILE A 54 -8.89 8.41 9.06
N GLU A 55 -7.81 9.19 9.10
CA GLU A 55 -7.89 10.65 9.28
C GLU A 55 -8.55 11.37 8.10
N HIS A 56 -8.28 10.91 6.87
CA HIS A 56 -8.83 11.49 5.65
C HIS A 56 -10.35 11.31 5.58
N TYR A 57 -10.83 10.10 5.84
CA TYR A 57 -12.27 9.77 5.81
C TYR A 57 -12.98 10.04 7.14
N ASN A 58 -12.26 10.43 8.20
CA ASN A 58 -12.80 10.58 9.54
C ASN A 58 -13.57 9.32 10.00
N GLY A 59 -13.02 8.14 9.67
CA GLY A 59 -13.63 6.82 9.92
C GLY A 59 -14.77 6.40 8.96
N LYS A 60 -15.26 7.29 8.09
CA LYS A 60 -16.34 6.98 7.12
C LYS A 60 -15.77 6.50 5.78
N PHE A 61 -15.27 5.28 5.77
CA PHE A 61 -14.64 4.71 4.58
C PHE A 61 -15.61 4.56 3.39
N PRO A 62 -15.10 4.65 2.14
CA PRO A 62 -15.88 4.28 0.97
C PRO A 62 -16.24 2.79 1.01
N PHE A 63 -17.33 2.42 0.33
CA PHE A 63 -17.90 1.07 0.38
C PHE A 63 -16.88 -0.05 0.11
N TRP A 64 -15.93 0.15 -0.80
CA TRP A 64 -14.92 -0.86 -1.15
C TRP A 64 -13.84 -1.06 -0.07
N LEU A 65 -13.71 -0.13 0.87
CA LEU A 65 -12.69 -0.14 1.93
C LEU A 65 -13.31 -0.34 3.33
N ALA A 66 -14.62 -0.15 3.48
CA ALA A 66 -15.31 -0.28 4.75
C ALA A 66 -15.16 -1.72 5.31
N PRO A 67 -14.74 -1.89 6.57
CA PRO A 67 -14.55 -3.22 7.17
C PRO A 67 -15.87 -4.00 7.29
N THR A 68 -16.98 -3.29 7.44
CA THR A 68 -18.33 -3.84 7.37
C THR A 68 -19.11 -2.99 6.38
N GLN A 69 -19.51 -3.62 5.28
CA GLN A 69 -20.14 -2.94 4.15
C GLN A 69 -21.65 -2.83 4.33
N VAL A 70 -22.28 -3.91 4.81
CA VAL A 70 -23.73 -4.01 5.04
C VAL A 70 -23.96 -4.82 6.30
N THR A 71 -24.95 -4.43 7.09
CA THR A 71 -25.47 -5.21 8.22
C THR A 71 -26.99 -5.32 8.05
N ILE A 72 -27.52 -6.55 8.13
CA ILE A 72 -28.95 -6.81 8.01
C ILE A 72 -29.49 -6.96 9.43
N CYS A 73 -30.48 -6.14 9.79
CA CYS A 73 -31.16 -6.18 11.09
C CYS A 73 -32.65 -6.43 10.87
N THR A 74 -33.16 -7.55 11.38
CA THR A 74 -34.59 -7.87 11.34
C THR A 74 -35.28 -7.36 12.61
N ILE A 75 -36.56 -6.98 12.48
CA ILE A 75 -37.35 -6.49 13.63
C ILE A 75 -37.67 -7.62 14.60
N THR A 76 -37.87 -8.84 14.09
CA THR A 76 -38.14 -10.04 14.90
C THR A 76 -37.14 -11.14 14.57
N GLU A 77 -36.82 -11.96 15.57
CA GLU A 77 -35.90 -13.10 15.41
C GLU A 77 -36.44 -14.16 14.45
N LYS A 78 -37.76 -14.26 14.29
CA LYS A 78 -38.42 -15.20 13.37
C LYS A 78 -37.89 -15.10 11.94
N PHE A 79 -37.46 -13.92 11.50
CA PHE A 79 -36.95 -13.69 10.16
C PHE A 79 -35.43 -13.57 10.10
N ASN A 80 -34.72 -13.79 11.22
CA ASN A 80 -33.28 -13.69 11.25
C ASN A 80 -32.65 -14.84 10.44
N PRO A 81 -31.97 -14.55 9.31
CA PRO A 81 -31.37 -15.60 8.48
C PRO A 81 -30.15 -16.27 9.12
N LEU A 82 -29.67 -15.77 10.26
CA LEU A 82 -28.48 -16.24 10.98
C LEU A 82 -28.81 -16.91 12.34
N SER A 83 -30.08 -17.19 12.63
CA SER A 83 -30.44 -17.95 13.83
C SER A 83 -30.16 -19.44 13.62
N PHE A 84 -29.18 -19.98 14.36
CA PHE A 84 -28.98 -21.43 14.52
C PHE A 84 -29.96 -21.99 15.55
#